data_AF-A0A5M6CP56-F1
#
_entry.id   AF-A0A5M6CP56-F1
#
_cell.length_a   1.000
_cell.length_b   1.000
_cell.length_c   1.000
_cell.angle_alpha   90.00
_cell.angle_beta   90.00
_cell.angle_gamma   90.00
#
_symmetry.space_group_name_H-M   'P 1'
#
loop_
_entity.id
_entity.type
_entity.pdbx_description
1 polymer ?
#
loop_
_entity_poly.entity_id
_entity_poly.type
_entity_poly.pdbx_seq_one_letter_code
_entity_poly.pdbx_strand_id
1 'polypeptide(L)'
;MKKQTLLWCVLALLFLMNIVTLGLLLFTKGDTHDRHHGRPAFDENVIKTLQLTPDQIQTFNQLKSRHHQQMMDLDEAMKAPFSEYFSYLTKEGNNIDTQQMLESRIDSLFRLKIKYTYQHFEQLKSICSPEQKSKFSILVPQLMQVMQPPPNRMPPPEDRP
;
A
#
# COMPACT_ATOMS: atom_id res chain seq x y z
N MET A 1 55.05 25.09 -14.16
CA MET A 1 53.93 25.23 -13.20
C MET A 1 52.54 25.24 -13.88
N LYS A 2 52.29 24.45 -14.95
CA LYS A 2 50.98 24.41 -15.65
C LYS A 2 50.30 23.03 -15.65
N LYS A 3 51.08 21.96 -15.51
CA LYS A 3 50.57 20.58 -15.49
C LYS A 3 49.90 20.20 -14.16
N GLN A 4 50.45 20.67 -13.04
CA GLN A 4 49.88 20.42 -11.70
C GLN A 4 48.55 21.14 -11.49
N THR A 5 48.41 22.38 -11.97
CA THR A 5 47.14 23.12 -11.91
C THR A 5 46.07 22.51 -12.80
N LEU A 6 46.45 22.00 -13.99
CA LEU A 6 45.53 21.29 -14.89
C LEU A 6 45.06 19.97 -14.27
N LEU A 7 45.95 19.20 -13.65
CA LEU A 7 45.58 17.98 -12.93
C LEU A 7 44.64 18.28 -11.74
N TRP A 8 44.90 19.35 -10.98
CA TRP A 8 44.00 19.79 -9.91
C TRP A 8 42.63 20.25 -10.43
N CYS A 9 42.57 20.95 -11.57
CA CYS A 9 41.31 21.32 -12.20
C CYS A 9 40.51 20.10 -12.66
N VAL A 10 41.16 19.11 -13.27
CA VAL A 10 40.51 17.86 -13.69
C VAL A 10 40.01 17.06 -12.48
N LEU A 11 40.81 17.00 -11.40
CA LEU A 11 40.43 16.31 -10.17
C LEU A 11 39.22 17.00 -9.50
N ALA A 12 39.22 18.33 -9.43
CA ALA A 12 38.12 19.11 -8.88
C ALA A 12 36.84 18.97 -9.71
N LEU A 13 36.96 18.96 -11.04
CA LEU A 13 35.83 18.73 -11.95
C LEU A 13 35.23 17.33 -11.77
N LEU A 14 36.08 16.29 -11.69
CA LEU A 14 35.65 14.91 -11.47
C LEU A 14 34.95 14.75 -10.10
N PHE A 15 35.47 15.41 -9.08
CA PHE A 15 34.89 15.40 -7.74
C PHE A 15 33.51 16.10 -7.71
N LEU A 16 33.40 17.28 -8.33
CA LEU A 16 32.13 17.99 -8.48
C LEU A 16 31.09 17.15 -9.24
N MET A 17 31.50 16.50 -10.32
CA MET A 17 30.60 15.66 -11.10
C MET A 17 30.09 14.46 -10.29
N ASN A 18 30.95 13.83 -9.49
CA ASN A 18 30.55 12.75 -8.58
C ASN A 18 29.59 13.23 -7.48
N ILE A 19 29.77 14.45 -6.94
CA ILE A 19 28.85 15.03 -5.97
C ILE A 19 27.49 15.33 -6.63
N VAL A 20 27.48 15.84 -7.87
CA VAL A 20 26.23 16.09 -8.60
C VAL A 20 25.50 14.79 -8.91
N THR A 21 26.18 13.71 -9.31
CA THR A 21 25.53 12.40 -9.49
C THR A 21 25.05 11.79 -8.17
N LEU A 22 25.80 11.91 -7.08
CA LEU A 22 25.32 11.49 -5.76
C LEU A 22 24.11 12.31 -5.32
N GLY A 23 24.16 13.63 -5.50
CA GLY A 23 23.06 14.55 -5.19
C GLY A 23 21.81 14.20 -5.99
N LEU A 24 21.93 14.04 -7.31
CA LEU A 24 20.83 13.59 -8.16
C LEU A 24 20.30 12.22 -7.73
N LEU A 25 21.16 11.25 -7.41
CA LEU A 25 20.74 9.91 -6.99
C LEU A 25 20.02 9.90 -5.63
N LEU A 26 20.42 10.78 -4.71
CA LEU A 26 19.78 10.94 -3.41
C LEU A 26 18.45 11.73 -3.52
N PHE A 27 18.38 12.74 -4.38
CA PHE A 27 17.16 13.52 -4.61
C PHE A 27 16.15 12.82 -5.54
N THR A 28 16.58 11.91 -6.43
CA THR A 28 15.69 11.07 -7.26
C THR A 28 15.23 9.80 -6.54
N LYS A 29 15.74 9.52 -5.35
CA LYS A 29 15.25 8.46 -4.44
C LYS A 29 13.98 8.86 -3.66
N GLY A 30 13.11 9.66 -4.29
CA GLY A 30 11.79 10.02 -3.77
C GLY A 30 10.68 9.04 -4.12
N ASP A 31 10.90 8.12 -5.07
CA ASP A 31 9.91 7.12 -5.47
C ASP A 31 10.58 5.77 -5.68
N THR A 32 10.68 4.98 -4.61
CA THR A 32 10.65 3.52 -4.76
C THR A 32 9.21 3.13 -5.11
N HIS A 33 8.77 3.45 -6.32
CA HIS A 33 7.63 2.79 -6.94
C HIS A 33 8.15 1.44 -7.44
N ASP A 34 7.84 0.40 -6.68
CA ASP A 34 7.98 -0.98 -7.12
C ASP A 34 7.43 -1.12 -8.54
N ARG A 35 8.30 -1.57 -9.44
CA ARG A 35 7.94 -1.93 -10.81
C ARG A 35 7.05 -3.17 -10.77
N HIS A 36 5.75 -2.94 -10.60
CA HIS A 36 4.73 -3.89 -11.01
C HIS A 36 4.12 -3.44 -12.33
N HIS A 37 4.75 -3.89 -13.43
CA HIS A 37 4.18 -3.83 -14.76
C HIS A 37 2.85 -4.62 -14.76
N GLY A 38 1.71 -3.93 -14.84
CA GLY A 38 0.41 -4.57 -15.06
C GLY A 38 -0.82 -3.71 -14.77
N ARG A 39 -0.75 -2.72 -13.88
CA ARG A 39 -1.80 -1.71 -13.65
C ARG A 39 -1.17 -0.54 -12.89
N PRO A 40 -1.55 0.73 -13.14
CA PRO A 40 -1.18 1.80 -12.21
C PRO A 40 -1.63 1.37 -10.81
N ALA A 41 -0.75 1.55 -9.81
CA ALA A 41 -1.11 1.32 -8.42
C ALA A 41 -2.40 2.10 -8.13
N PHE A 42 -3.33 1.51 -7.36
CA PHE A 42 -4.62 2.13 -7.04
C PHE A 42 -4.46 3.60 -6.59
N ASP A 43 -3.39 3.86 -5.84
CA ASP A 43 -3.02 5.21 -5.38
C ASP A 43 -2.74 6.20 -6.52
N GLU A 44 -2.03 5.78 -7.57
CA GLU A 44 -1.81 6.63 -8.74
C GLU A 44 -3.13 7.00 -9.43
N ASN A 45 -4.07 6.05 -9.49
CA ASN A 45 -5.38 6.29 -10.09
C ASN A 45 -6.18 7.31 -9.26
N VAL A 46 -6.15 7.19 -7.94
CA VAL A 46 -6.77 8.16 -7.03
C VAL A 46 -6.18 9.56 -7.24
N ILE A 47 -4.85 9.68 -7.26
CA ILE A 47 -4.15 10.96 -7.46
C ILE A 47 -4.51 11.57 -8.82
N LYS A 48 -4.49 10.78 -9.89
CA LYS A 48 -4.79 11.23 -11.27
C LYS A 48 -6.26 11.64 -11.43
N THR A 49 -7.19 10.85 -10.90
CA THR A 49 -8.64 11.07 -11.06
C THR A 49 -9.12 12.27 -10.24
N LEU A 50 -8.63 12.41 -9.00
CA LEU A 50 -8.99 13.54 -8.14
C LEU A 50 -8.12 14.78 -8.40
N GLN A 51 -7.03 14.65 -9.17
CA GLN A 51 -6.08 15.74 -9.42
C GLN A 51 -5.65 16.38 -8.09
N LEU A 52 -5.16 15.53 -7.17
CA LEU A 52 -4.77 15.99 -5.83
C LEU A 52 -3.61 16.98 -5.92
N THR A 53 -3.66 18.03 -5.09
CA THR A 53 -2.56 18.99 -4.96
C THR A 53 -1.37 18.36 -4.20
N PRO A 54 -0.16 18.95 -4.28
CA PRO A 54 1.00 18.43 -3.54
C PRO A 54 0.74 18.25 -2.03
N ASP A 55 0.07 19.21 -1.39
CA ASP A 55 -0.27 19.15 0.04
C ASP A 55 -1.28 18.03 0.34
N GLN A 56 -2.26 17.83 -0.56
CA GLN A 56 -3.23 16.73 -0.46
C GLN A 56 -2.55 15.37 -0.65
N ILE A 57 -1.58 15.25 -1.55
CA ILE A 57 -0.82 14.02 -1.78
C ILE A 57 -0.01 13.66 -0.53
N GLN A 58 0.67 14.63 0.10
CA GLN A 58 1.40 14.40 1.34
C GLN A 58 0.46 13.88 2.45
N THR A 59 -0.71 14.51 2.60
CA THR A 59 -1.71 14.08 3.59
C THR A 59 -2.27 12.70 3.25
N PHE A 60 -2.56 12.43 1.97
CA PHE A 60 -3.03 11.13 1.51
C PHE A 60 -2.03 10.00 1.79
N ASN A 61 -0.74 10.23 1.58
CA ASN A 61 0.30 9.26 1.87
C ASN A 61 0.37 8.90 3.37
N GLN A 62 0.16 9.87 4.25
CA GLN A 62 0.08 9.63 5.70
C GLN A 62 -1.17 8.80 6.06
N LEU A 63 -2.33 9.15 5.49
CA LEU A 63 -3.57 8.39 5.68
C LEU A 63 -3.43 6.95 5.19
N LYS A 64 -2.77 6.76 4.03
CA LYS A 64 -2.46 5.44 3.46
C LYS A 64 -1.57 4.62 4.37
N SER A 65 -0.46 5.19 4.85
CA SER A 65 0.48 4.50 5.74
C SER A 65 -0.22 4.05 7.04
N ARG A 66 -1.04 4.93 7.63
CA ARG A 66 -1.83 4.59 8.81
C ARG A 66 -2.81 3.45 8.56
N HIS A 67 -3.57 3.53 7.46
CA HIS A 67 -4.52 2.48 7.08
C HIS A 67 -3.80 1.16 6.83
N HIS A 68 -2.66 1.18 6.14
CA HIS A 68 -1.85 -0.02 5.89
C HIS A 68 -1.44 -0.70 7.20
N GLN A 69 -0.92 0.05 8.17
CA GLN A 69 -0.57 -0.49 9.48
C GLN A 69 -1.80 -1.12 10.18
N GLN A 70 -2.94 -0.43 10.18
CA GLN A 70 -4.18 -0.95 10.77
C GLN A 70 -4.64 -2.26 10.10
N MET A 71 -4.47 -2.38 8.79
CA MET A 71 -4.82 -3.61 8.07
C MET A 71 -3.87 -4.75 8.44
N MET A 72 -2.56 -4.47 8.54
CA MET A 72 -1.57 -5.46 8.98
C MET A 72 -1.86 -5.96 10.41
N ASP A 73 -2.16 -5.05 11.33
CA ASP A 73 -2.46 -5.41 12.72
C ASP A 73 -3.73 -6.28 12.82
N LEU A 74 -4.76 -5.99 12.01
CA LEU A 74 -5.99 -6.80 11.94
C LEU A 74 -5.72 -8.18 11.32
N ASP A 75 -4.92 -8.24 10.25
CA ASP A 75 -4.57 -9.51 9.60
C ASP A 75 -3.73 -10.39 10.53
N GLU A 76 -2.81 -9.81 11.31
CA GLU A 76 -2.08 -10.52 12.36
C GLU A 76 -3.02 -11.03 13.46
N ALA A 77 -3.93 -10.18 13.94
CA ALA A 77 -4.90 -10.53 14.99
C ALA A 77 -5.87 -11.65 14.55
N MET A 78 -6.11 -11.82 13.25
CA MET A 78 -6.95 -12.89 12.70
C MET A 78 -6.26 -14.26 12.67
N LYS A 79 -4.92 -14.33 12.64
CA LYS A 79 -4.18 -15.60 12.50
C LYS A 79 -4.47 -16.59 13.63
N ALA A 80 -4.40 -16.13 14.87
CA ALA A 80 -4.57 -17.01 16.03
C ALA A 80 -6.00 -17.60 16.11
N PRO A 81 -7.09 -16.80 16.01
CA PRO A 81 -8.46 -17.34 15.95
C PRO A 81 -8.68 -18.34 14.81
N PHE A 82 -8.16 -18.06 13.61
CA PHE A 82 -8.26 -18.99 12.48
C PHE A 82 -7.52 -20.31 12.75
N SER A 83 -6.28 -20.24 13.23
CA SER A 83 -5.49 -21.42 13.55
C SER A 83 -6.15 -22.27 14.63
N GLU A 84 -6.67 -21.63 15.68
CA GLU A 84 -7.37 -22.31 16.76
C GLU A 84 -8.67 -22.95 16.27
N TYR A 85 -9.46 -22.22 15.47
CA TYR A 85 -10.72 -22.71 14.90
C TYR A 85 -10.50 -23.99 14.07
N PHE A 86 -9.52 -23.98 13.16
CA PHE A 86 -9.21 -25.16 12.35
C PHE A 86 -8.51 -26.29 13.12
N SER A 87 -7.87 -26.01 14.26
CA SER A 87 -7.30 -27.04 15.13
C SER A 87 -8.35 -28.03 15.68
N TYR A 88 -9.63 -27.64 15.73
CA TYR A 88 -10.70 -28.53 16.18
C TYR A 88 -11.04 -29.63 15.18
N LEU A 89 -10.57 -29.55 13.93
CA LEU A 89 -10.74 -30.64 12.96
C LEU A 89 -9.94 -31.90 13.32
N THR A 90 -8.92 -31.77 14.17
CA THR A 90 -8.03 -32.88 14.57
C THR A 90 -8.17 -33.28 16.03
N LYS A 91 -9.02 -32.58 16.80
CA LYS A 91 -9.28 -32.86 18.22
C LYS A 91 -10.47 -33.82 18.36
N GLU A 92 -10.36 -34.79 19.24
CA GLU A 92 -11.49 -35.64 19.62
C GLU A 92 -12.45 -34.85 20.53
N GLY A 93 -13.70 -34.71 20.11
CA GLY A 93 -14.74 -33.97 20.84
C GLY A 93 -15.12 -32.63 20.20
N ASN A 94 -16.42 -32.38 20.10
CA ASN A 94 -16.95 -31.16 19.50
C ASN A 94 -17.21 -30.11 20.59
N ASN A 95 -16.43 -29.03 20.63
CA ASN A 95 -16.62 -27.93 21.56
C ASN A 95 -17.31 -26.75 20.83
N ILE A 96 -18.61 -26.93 20.59
CA ILE A 96 -19.45 -26.04 19.78
C ILE A 96 -19.40 -24.60 20.31
N ASP A 97 -19.47 -24.41 21.63
CA ASP A 97 -19.45 -23.08 22.25
C ASP A 97 -18.14 -22.33 21.96
N THR A 98 -17.00 -23.05 21.98
CA THR A 98 -15.69 -22.44 21.71
C THR A 98 -15.49 -22.15 20.22
N GLN A 99 -16.00 -23.01 19.34
CA GLN A 99 -16.02 -22.76 17.89
C GLN A 99 -16.83 -21.50 17.57
N GLN A 100 -18.04 -21.38 18.12
CA GLN A 100 -18.90 -20.20 17.91
C GLN A 100 -18.26 -18.90 18.44
N MET A 101 -17.55 -18.98 19.58
CA MET A 101 -16.79 -17.84 20.10
C MET A 101 -15.67 -17.40 19.14
N LEU A 102 -14.93 -18.35 18.57
CA LEU A 102 -13.86 -18.08 17.60
C LEU A 102 -14.39 -17.49 16.29
N GLU A 103 -15.49 -18.03 15.76
CA GLU A 103 -16.20 -17.47 14.61
C GLU A 103 -16.63 -16.02 14.87
N SER A 104 -17.27 -15.76 16.01
CA SER A 104 -17.69 -14.40 16.39
C SER A 104 -16.51 -13.43 16.48
N ARG A 105 -15.35 -13.90 16.96
CA ARG A 105 -14.12 -13.12 16.99
C ARG A 105 -13.59 -12.83 15.58
N ILE A 106 -13.53 -13.82 14.70
CA ILE A 106 -13.13 -13.64 13.28
C ILE A 106 -14.06 -12.63 12.61
N ASP A 107 -15.37 -12.78 12.78
CA ASP A 107 -16.38 -11.85 12.24
C ASP A 107 -16.17 -10.42 12.75
N SER A 108 -15.85 -10.26 14.03
CA SER A 108 -15.60 -8.93 14.62
C SER A 108 -14.39 -8.24 14.00
N LEU A 109 -13.31 -8.99 13.74
CA LEU A 109 -12.10 -8.49 13.10
C LEU A 109 -12.35 -8.14 11.63
N PHE A 110 -13.12 -8.96 10.92
CA PHE A 110 -13.50 -8.68 9.54
C PHE A 110 -14.39 -7.41 9.44
N ARG A 111 -15.35 -7.25 10.36
CA ARG A 111 -16.16 -6.01 10.46
C ARG A 111 -15.30 -4.78 10.72
N LEU A 112 -14.26 -4.89 11.56
CA LEU A 112 -13.31 -3.80 11.78
C LEU A 112 -12.54 -3.45 10.51
N LYS A 113 -12.13 -4.45 9.72
CA LYS A 113 -11.47 -4.25 8.42
C LYS A 113 -12.34 -3.39 7.49
N ILE A 114 -13.60 -3.77 7.30
CA ILE A 114 -14.58 -3.03 6.50
C ILE A 114 -14.72 -1.59 7.00
N LYS A 115 -14.90 -1.41 8.31
CA LYS A 115 -15.09 -0.10 8.94
C LYS A 115 -13.88 0.81 8.71
N TYR A 116 -12.67 0.32 8.94
CA TYR A 116 -11.45 1.12 8.82
C TYR A 116 -11.16 1.53 7.38
N THR A 117 -11.45 0.68 6.41
CA THR A 117 -11.30 1.05 5.00
C THR A 117 -12.34 2.05 4.55
N TYR A 118 -13.59 1.94 5.01
CA TYR A 118 -14.59 2.98 4.77
C TYR A 118 -14.13 4.32 5.36
N GLN A 119 -13.65 4.32 6.60
CA GLN A 119 -13.12 5.51 7.26
C GLN A 119 -11.89 6.09 6.55
N HIS A 120 -11.00 5.26 6.01
CA HIS A 120 -9.87 5.72 5.20
C HIS A 120 -10.34 6.50 3.97
N PHE A 121 -11.37 6.00 3.27
CA PHE A 121 -11.93 6.72 2.12
C PHE A 121 -12.72 7.96 2.51
N GLU A 122 -13.37 7.97 3.67
CA GLU A 122 -13.98 9.17 4.24
C GLU A 122 -12.92 10.25 4.54
N GLN A 123 -11.79 9.86 5.13
CA GLN A 123 -10.65 10.75 5.39
C GLN A 123 -10.06 11.31 4.09
N LEU A 124 -9.88 10.47 3.06
CA LEU A 124 -9.49 10.93 1.72
C LEU A 124 -10.52 11.94 1.16
N LYS A 125 -11.81 11.67 1.29
CA LYS A 125 -12.86 12.59 0.85
C LYS A 125 -12.83 13.92 1.63
N SER A 126 -12.44 13.90 2.90
CA SER A 126 -12.39 15.09 3.75
C SER A 126 -11.34 16.11 3.30
N ILE A 127 -10.20 15.65 2.77
CA ILE A 127 -9.12 16.52 2.27
C ILE A 127 -9.39 17.07 0.85
N CYS A 128 -10.42 16.56 0.17
CA CYS A 128 -10.80 16.97 -1.18
C CYS A 128 -11.60 18.29 -1.20
N SER A 129 -11.40 19.10 -2.24
CA SER A 129 -12.22 20.28 -2.54
C SER A 129 -13.65 19.87 -2.98
N PRO A 130 -14.63 20.80 -2.99
CA PRO A 130 -15.97 20.51 -3.50
C PRO A 130 -15.98 19.97 -4.93
N GLU A 131 -15.13 20.52 -5.80
CA GLU A 131 -14.98 20.09 -7.19
C GLU A 131 -14.41 18.67 -7.27
N GLN A 132 -13.41 18.33 -6.46
CA GLN A 132 -12.83 16.99 -6.41
C GLN A 132 -13.82 15.96 -5.84
N LYS A 133 -14.62 16.35 -4.83
CA LYS A 133 -15.68 15.50 -4.26
C LYS A 133 -16.71 15.07 -5.30
N SER A 134 -16.98 15.90 -6.32
CA SER A 134 -17.88 15.54 -7.43
C SER A 134 -17.34 14.38 -8.28
N LYS A 135 -16.01 14.26 -8.40
CA LYS A 135 -15.31 13.18 -9.13
C LYS A 135 -15.15 11.90 -8.29
N PHE A 136 -15.40 11.96 -7.00
CA PHE A 136 -15.20 10.83 -6.08
C PHE A 136 -16.11 9.63 -6.40
N SER A 137 -17.29 9.86 -6.97
CA SER A 137 -18.22 8.80 -7.40
C SER A 137 -17.59 7.86 -8.45
N ILE A 138 -16.70 8.38 -9.30
CA ILE A 138 -15.97 7.63 -10.34
C ILE A 138 -15.03 6.60 -9.72
N LEU A 139 -14.52 6.86 -8.52
CA LEU A 139 -13.59 5.97 -7.82
C LEU A 139 -14.30 4.83 -7.10
N VAL A 140 -15.57 4.98 -6.72
CA VAL A 140 -16.31 4.01 -5.88
C VAL A 140 -16.18 2.56 -6.37
N PRO A 141 -16.35 2.23 -7.67
CA PRO A 141 -16.17 0.85 -8.14
C PRO A 141 -14.76 0.29 -7.89
N GLN A 142 -13.74 1.15 -7.97
CA GLN A 142 -12.36 0.76 -7.70
C GLN A 142 -12.09 0.66 -6.19
N LEU A 143 -12.70 1.52 -5.38
CA LEU A 143 -12.62 1.44 -3.91
C LEU A 143 -13.13 0.07 -3.42
N MET A 144 -14.21 -0.43 -4.03
CA MET A 144 -14.76 -1.75 -3.70
C MET A 144 -13.80 -2.90 -4.04
N GLN A 145 -12.99 -2.77 -5.10
CA GLN A 145 -12.02 -3.80 -5.49
C GLN A 145 -10.88 -3.95 -4.48
N VAL A 146 -10.58 -2.93 -3.68
CA VAL A 146 -9.57 -3.00 -2.60
C VAL A 146 -9.97 -4.00 -1.51
N MET A 147 -11.28 -4.16 -1.28
CA MET A 147 -11.84 -5.11 -0.32
C MET A 147 -12.01 -6.52 -0.87
N GLN A 148 -11.96 -6.67 -2.18
CA GLN A 148 -12.12 -7.96 -2.83
C GLN A 148 -10.76 -8.63 -2.95
N PRO A 149 -10.67 -9.96 -2.76
CA PRO A 149 -9.46 -10.67 -3.10
C PRO A 149 -9.10 -10.35 -4.56
N PRO A 150 -7.81 -10.15 -4.88
CA PRO A 150 -7.41 -9.87 -6.25
C PRO A 150 -7.96 -10.99 -7.15
N PRO A 151 -8.52 -10.66 -8.33
CA PRO A 151 -9.00 -11.68 -9.25
C PRO A 151 -7.88 -12.68 -9.47
N ASN A 152 -8.20 -13.95 -9.24
CA ASN A 152 -7.26 -15.06 -9.21
C ASN A 152 -6.32 -14.97 -10.43
N ARG A 153 -5.08 -14.52 -10.23
CA ARG A 153 -4.06 -14.61 -11.28
C ARG A 153 -3.67 -16.07 -11.30
N MET A 154 -4.37 -16.87 -12.09
CA MET A 154 -3.89 -18.21 -12.43
C MET A 154 -2.43 -18.04 -12.87
N PRO A 155 -1.47 -18.73 -12.24
CA PRO A 155 -0.12 -18.76 -12.77
C PRO A 155 -0.21 -19.24 -14.24
N PRO A 156 0.63 -18.71 -15.14
CA PRO A 156 0.72 -19.24 -16.50
C PRO A 156 0.87 -20.76 -16.44
N PRO A 157 0.25 -21.53 -17.36
CA PRO A 157 0.46 -22.96 -17.41
C PRO A 157 1.97 -23.22 -17.41
N GLU A 158 2.44 -23.88 -16.35
CA GLU A 158 3.81 -24.32 -16.27
C GLU A 158 3.95 -25.41 -17.34
N ASP A 159 4.65 -25.08 -18.44
CA ASP A 159 5.07 -26.07 -19.44
C ASP A 159 5.94 -27.09 -18.71
N ARG A 160 5.29 -28.13 -18.21
CA ARG A 160 5.96 -29.24 -17.55
C ARG A 160 6.51 -30.14 -18.66
N PRO A 161 7.80 -30.52 -18.61
CA PRO A 161 8.45 -31.35 -19.64
C PRO A 161 7.83 -32.73 -19.79
#